data_AF-A0A6A4ZA00-F1
#
_entry.id   AF-A0A6A4ZA00-F1
#
_cell.length_a   1.000
_cell.length_b   1.000
_cell.length_c   1.000
_cell.angle_alpha   90.00
_cell.angle_beta   90.00
_cell.angle_gamma   90.00
#
_symmetry.space_group_name_H-M   'P 1'
#
loop_
_entity.id
_entity.type
_entity.pdbx_description
1 polymer ?
#
loop_
_entity_poly.entity_id
_entity_poly.type
_entity_poly.pdbx_seq_one_letter_code
_entity_poly.pdbx_strand_id
1 'polypeptide(L)'
;YIEVLLDKFNMVDCNPVSTPEVIGQVLKPSKLNPSEVKALNLPYRELVGSLQYLVTCTRPDIANAVRNLSKHLSCFDESHWKQAKRVLRYLKGTKSLCLKIDCTGQVGAFQVEAYTSLGFSLLGLKT
;
A
#
# COMPACT_ATOMS: atom_id res chain seq x y z
N TYR A 1 6.46 -7.15 10.28
CA TYR A 1 5.70 -7.51 9.05
C TYR A 1 6.46 -7.18 7.77
N ILE A 2 7.00 -5.97 7.58
CA ILE A 2 7.76 -5.59 6.37
C ILE A 2 8.91 -6.57 6.07
N GLU A 3 9.68 -7.00 7.08
CA GLU A 3 10.81 -7.92 6.88
C GLU A 3 10.37 -9.31 6.39
N VAL A 4 9.29 -9.86 6.94
CA VAL A 4 8.67 -11.13 6.47
C VAL A 4 8.21 -11.01 5.01
N LEU A 5 7.67 -9.85 4.65
CA LEU A 5 7.20 -9.58 3.30
C LEU A 5 8.40 -9.46 2.32
N LEU A 6 9.50 -8.83 2.74
CA LEU A 6 10.74 -8.79 1.95
C LEU A 6 11.33 -10.18 1.75
N ASP A 7 11.31 -11.04 2.77
CA ASP A 7 11.77 -12.43 2.69
C ASP A 7 10.93 -13.25 1.70
N LYS A 8 9.60 -13.19 1.85
CA LYS A 8 8.65 -13.89 0.99
C LYS A 8 8.82 -13.60 -0.51
N PHE A 9 9.20 -12.37 -0.87
CA PHE A 9 9.38 -11.97 -2.27
C PHE A 9 10.85 -11.94 -2.72
N ASN A 10 11.79 -12.52 -1.95
CA ASN A 10 13.22 -12.52 -2.23
C ASN A 10 13.81 -11.11 -2.44
N MET A 11 13.41 -10.18 -1.58
CA MET A 11 13.80 -8.76 -1.62
C MET A 11 14.60 -8.35 -0.38
N VAL A 12 15.15 -9.29 0.39
CA VAL A 12 15.94 -9.00 1.60
C VAL A 12 17.20 -8.20 1.25
N ASP A 13 17.91 -8.55 0.17
CA ASP A 13 19.16 -7.91 -0.25
C ASP A 13 18.98 -6.77 -1.26
N CYS A 14 17.75 -6.32 -1.50
CA CYS A 14 17.50 -5.29 -2.52
C CYS A 14 18.05 -3.90 -2.12
N ASN A 15 18.51 -3.10 -3.10
CA ASN A 15 18.91 -1.71 -2.82
C ASN A 15 17.69 -0.85 -2.47
N PRO A 16 17.71 -0.09 -1.37
CA PRO A 16 16.60 0.77 -0.99
C PRO A 16 16.43 1.93 -1.99
N VAL A 17 15.21 2.44 -2.11
CA VAL A 17 14.86 3.56 -3.01
C VAL A 17 14.11 4.61 -2.22
N SER A 18 14.36 5.90 -2.48
CA SER A 18 13.76 7.01 -1.73
C SER A 18 12.31 7.33 -2.13
N THR A 19 11.84 6.84 -3.28
CA THR A 19 10.45 7.08 -3.75
C THR A 19 9.70 5.77 -3.99
N PRO A 20 8.43 5.67 -3.53
CA PRO A 20 7.61 4.47 -3.74
C PRO A 20 7.18 4.33 -5.21
N GLU A 21 7.07 5.45 -5.93
CA GLU A 21 6.70 5.53 -7.35
C GLU A 21 7.73 6.36 -8.13
N VAL A 22 7.85 6.13 -9.44
CA VAL A 22 8.62 7.02 -10.32
C VAL A 22 7.74 8.21 -10.69
N ILE A 23 8.24 9.42 -10.47
CA ILE A 23 7.54 10.66 -10.81
C ILE A 23 7.29 10.70 -12.32
N GLY A 24 6.02 10.86 -12.72
CA GLY A 24 5.61 10.91 -14.12
C GLY A 24 5.44 9.56 -14.81
N GLN A 25 5.63 8.43 -14.11
CA GLN A 25 5.40 7.11 -14.69
C GLN A 25 3.91 6.77 -14.69
N VAL A 26 3.29 6.79 -15.86
CA VAL A 26 1.92 6.29 -16.06
C VAL A 26 2.00 4.80 -16.38
N LEU A 27 1.46 3.97 -15.49
CA LEU A 27 1.25 2.54 -15.76
C LEU A 27 0.18 2.41 -16.84
N LYS A 28 0.60 1.91 -18.01
CA LYS A 28 -0.32 1.58 -19.09
C LYS A 28 -0.89 0.19 -18.81
N PRO A 29 -2.19 -0.04 -19.08
CA PRO A 29 -2.74 -1.39 -18.99
C PRO A 29 -1.94 -2.34 -19.88
N SER A 30 -1.75 -3.55 -19.35
CA SER A 30 -1.10 -4.62 -20.08
C SER A 30 -1.75 -4.86 -21.43
N LYS A 31 -0.93 -5.11 -22.45
CA LYS A 31 -1.39 -5.59 -23.76
C LYS A 31 -1.43 -7.11 -23.83
N LEU A 32 -1.03 -7.81 -22.77
CA LEU A 32 -0.98 -9.26 -22.71
C LEU A 32 -2.39 -9.83 -22.55
N ASN A 33 -2.61 -10.97 -23.19
CA ASN A 33 -3.84 -11.72 -23.03
C ASN A 33 -3.90 -12.37 -21.62
N PRO A 34 -5.08 -12.67 -21.07
CA PRO A 34 -5.21 -13.32 -19.75
C PRO A 34 -4.41 -14.62 -19.62
N SER A 35 -4.23 -15.36 -20.71
CA SER A 35 -3.41 -16.58 -20.76
C SER A 35 -1.91 -16.30 -20.61
N GLU A 36 -1.43 -15.22 -21.22
CA GLU A 36 -0.03 -14.79 -21.14
C GLU A 36 0.29 -14.22 -19.74
N VAL A 37 -0.65 -13.49 -19.14
CA VAL A 37 -0.53 -13.01 -17.75
C VAL A 37 -0.44 -14.18 -16.77
N LYS A 38 -1.22 -15.25 -16.99
CA LYS A 38 -1.12 -16.48 -16.19
C LYS A 38 0.21 -17.21 -16.40
N ALA A 39 0.76 -17.18 -17.61
CA ALA A 39 2.05 -17.80 -17.92
C ALA A 39 3.23 -17.16 -17.17
N LEU A 40 3.13 -15.88 -16.79
CA LEU A 40 4.15 -15.20 -15.97
C LEU A 40 4.31 -15.85 -14.60
N ASN A 41 3.28 -16.52 -14.07
CA ASN A 41 3.28 -17.21 -12.78
C ASN A 41 3.84 -16.35 -11.62
N LEU A 42 3.60 -15.03 -11.67
CA LEU A 42 4.05 -14.08 -10.67
C LEU A 42 2.99 -13.90 -9.58
N PRO A 43 3.36 -13.90 -8.29
CA PRO A 43 2.45 -13.62 -7.18
C PRO A 43 2.09 -12.13 -7.06
N TYR A 44 1.69 -11.50 -8.17
CA TYR A 44 1.39 -10.07 -8.23
C TYR A 44 0.21 -9.69 -7.33
N ARG A 45 -0.90 -10.43 -7.42
CA ARG A 45 -2.12 -10.17 -6.62
C ARG A 45 -1.85 -10.28 -5.13
N GLU A 46 -1.07 -11.28 -4.74
CA GLU A 46 -0.68 -11.50 -3.35
C GLU A 46 0.21 -10.38 -2.81
N LEU A 47 1.16 -9.90 -3.62
CA LEU A 47 2.00 -8.77 -3.27
C LEU A 47 1.16 -7.51 -3.08
N VAL A 48 0.28 -7.18 -4.05
CA VAL A 48 -0.57 -5.98 -3.97
C VAL A 48 -1.51 -6.05 -2.76
N GLY A 49 -2.08 -7.22 -2.45
CA GLY A 49 -2.89 -7.40 -1.25
C GLY A 49 -2.11 -7.15 0.05
N SER A 50 -0.88 -7.64 0.11
CA SER A 50 -0.01 -7.43 1.28
C SER A 50 0.41 -5.96 1.44
N LEU A 51 0.65 -5.26 0.31
CA LEU A 51 0.91 -3.82 0.30
C LEU A 51 -0.33 -3.02 0.71
N GLN A 52 -1.53 -3.43 0.29
CA GLN A 52 -2.79 -2.80 0.68
C GLN A 52 -3.02 -2.92 2.20
N TYR A 53 -2.66 -4.05 2.80
CA TYR A 53 -2.69 -4.21 4.26
C TYR A 53 -1.76 -3.21 4.97
N LEU A 54 -0.53 -3.05 4.47
CA LEU A 54 0.42 -2.06 5.00
C LEU A 54 -0.12 -0.63 4.93
N VAL A 55 -0.78 -0.26 3.82
CA VAL A 55 -1.43 1.05 3.64
C VAL A 55 -2.44 1.32 4.74
N THR A 56 -3.32 0.35 5.02
CA THR A 56 -4.39 0.50 6.00
C THR A 56 -3.87 0.57 7.43
N CYS A 57 -2.79 -0.15 7.76
CA CYS A 57 -2.35 -0.28 9.14
C CYS A 57 -1.25 0.72 9.55
N THR A 58 -0.24 0.93 8.70
CA THR A 58 1.03 1.55 9.18
C THR A 58 1.71 2.48 8.19
N ARG A 59 1.44 2.36 6.88
CA ARG A 59 2.17 3.07 5.82
C ARG A 59 1.22 3.72 4.80
N PRO A 60 0.46 4.76 5.21
CA PRO A 60 -0.42 5.48 4.28
C PRO A 60 0.37 6.24 3.19
N ASP A 61 1.67 6.45 3.38
CA ASP A 61 2.55 7.13 2.43
C ASP A 61 2.74 6.36 1.11
N ILE A 62 2.58 5.04 1.10
CA ILE A 62 2.61 4.23 -0.12
C ILE A 62 1.23 4.08 -0.79
N ALA A 63 0.17 4.66 -0.21
CA ALA A 63 -1.21 4.47 -0.65
C ALA A 63 -1.41 4.81 -2.13
N ASN A 64 -0.80 5.90 -2.61
CA ASN A 64 -0.92 6.31 -4.00
C ASN A 64 -0.32 5.27 -4.97
N ALA A 65 0.86 4.75 -4.64
CA ALA A 65 1.52 3.74 -5.46
C ALA A 65 0.70 2.43 -5.49
N VAL A 66 0.20 1.99 -4.33
CA VAL A 66 -0.62 0.77 -4.23
C VAL A 66 -1.95 0.94 -4.98
N ARG A 67 -2.58 2.12 -4.89
CA ARG A 67 -3.79 2.46 -5.65
C ARG A 67 -3.59 2.36 -7.15
N ASN A 68 -2.41 2.72 -7.66
CA ASN A 68 -2.12 2.57 -9.09
C ASN A 68 -1.89 1.10 -9.47
N LEU A 69 -1.20 0.34 -8.62
CA LEU A 69 -0.97 -1.10 -8.84
C LEU A 69 -2.26 -1.92 -8.79
N SER A 70 -3.20 -1.57 -7.91
CA SER A 70 -4.47 -2.30 -7.73
C SER A 70 -5.42 -2.19 -8.92
N LYS A 71 -5.27 -1.16 -9.77
CA LYS A 71 -6.02 -1.03 -11.04
C LYS A 71 -5.69 -2.17 -12.02
N HIS A 72 -4.50 -2.77 -11.90
CA HIS A 72 -3.97 -3.74 -12.87
C HIS A 72 -3.87 -5.16 -12.31
N LEU A 73 -4.76 -5.58 -11.40
CA LEU A 73 -4.72 -6.93 -10.78
C LEU A 73 -4.99 -8.08 -11.74
N SER A 74 -5.71 -7.83 -12.84
CA SER A 74 -6.08 -8.87 -13.82
C SER A 74 -5.26 -8.80 -15.11
N CYS A 75 -4.65 -7.63 -15.39
CA CYS A 75 -3.91 -7.36 -16.62
C CYS A 75 -2.57 -6.70 -16.24
N PHE A 76 -1.67 -7.47 -15.63
CA PHE A 76 -0.34 -7.00 -15.23
C PHE A 76 0.73 -7.53 -16.19
N ASP A 77 1.84 -6.79 -16.24
CA ASP A 77 3.03 -7.09 -17.05
C ASP A 77 4.26 -7.05 -16.16
N GLU A 78 5.42 -7.38 -16.73
CA GLU A 78 6.71 -7.19 -16.06
C GLU A 78 6.95 -5.74 -15.59
N SER A 79 6.41 -4.75 -16.30
CA SER A 79 6.49 -3.34 -15.91
C SER A 79 5.78 -3.09 -14.57
N HIS A 80 4.56 -3.61 -14.42
CA HIS A 80 3.78 -3.56 -13.20
C HIS A 80 4.48 -4.31 -12.06
N TRP A 81 5.08 -5.47 -12.35
CA TRP A 81 5.85 -6.23 -11.36
C TRP A 81 7.09 -5.48 -10.88
N LYS A 82 7.83 -4.84 -11.79
CA LYS A 82 8.99 -3.98 -11.45
C LYS A 82 8.56 -2.80 -10.57
N GLN A 83 7.39 -2.23 -10.82
CA GLN A 83 6.85 -1.15 -10.01
C GLN A 83 6.44 -1.63 -8.61
N ALA A 84 5.78 -2.79 -8.51
CA ALA A 84 5.45 -3.39 -7.21
C ALA A 84 6.72 -3.72 -6.38
N LYS A 85 7.77 -4.26 -7.01
CA LYS A 85 9.07 -4.44 -6.36
C LYS A 85 9.72 -3.11 -5.93
N ARG A 86 9.49 -2.02 -6.65
CA ARG A 86 9.98 -0.69 -6.24
C ARG A 86 9.37 -0.25 -4.91
N VAL A 87 8.09 -0.51 -4.69
CA VAL A 87 7.42 -0.24 -3.40
C VAL A 87 8.09 -1.04 -2.27
N LEU A 88 8.46 -2.31 -2.51
CA LEU A 88 9.21 -3.11 -1.54
C LEU A 88 10.59 -2.52 -1.22
N ARG A 89 11.33 -2.07 -2.23
CA ARG A 89 12.63 -1.39 -2.03
C ARG A 89 12.48 -0.13 -1.20
N TYR A 90 11.41 0.63 -1.44
CA TYR A 90 11.10 1.81 -0.65
C TYR A 90 10.81 1.44 0.81
N LEU A 91 9.94 0.45 1.05
CA LEU A 91 9.64 -0.04 2.40
C LEU A 91 10.88 -0.54 3.15
N LYS A 92 11.83 -1.16 2.46
CA LYS A 92 13.12 -1.56 3.05
C LYS A 92 13.91 -0.34 3.55
N GLY A 93 13.99 0.71 2.74
CA GLY A 93 14.70 1.95 3.08
C GLY A 93 14.02 2.76 4.17
N THR A 94 12.70 2.71 4.24
CA THR A 94 11.91 3.51 5.18
C THR A 94 11.46 2.76 6.42
N LYS A 95 11.97 1.54 6.67
CA LYS A 95 11.58 0.73 7.83
C LYS A 95 11.87 1.39 9.19
N SER A 96 12.86 2.28 9.22
CA SER A 96 13.24 3.08 10.39
C SER A 96 12.44 4.39 10.53
N LEU A 97 11.67 4.77 9.50
CA LEU A 97 10.88 6.00 9.50
C LEU A 97 9.48 5.70 10.06
N CYS A 98 9.14 6.36 11.17
CA CYS A 98 7.80 6.36 11.75
C CYS A 98 7.09 7.68 11.46
N LEU A 99 5.77 7.61 11.26
CA LEU A 99 4.92 8.81 11.25
C LEU A 99 4.70 9.23 12.71
N LYS A 100 5.28 10.36 13.10
CA LYS A 100 4.97 11.02 14.37
C LYS A 100 3.79 11.94 14.15
N ILE A 101 2.65 11.59 14.73
CA ILE A 101 1.51 12.51 14.84
C ILE A 101 1.72 13.28 16.14
N ASP A 102 2.48 14.36 16.06
CA ASP A 102 2.69 15.25 17.20
C ASP A 102 1.44 16.13 17.34
N CYS A 103 0.64 15.88 18.38
CA CYS A 103 -0.50 16.72 18.75
C CYS A 103 -0.05 17.92 19.59
N THR A 104 0.93 18.68 19.12
CA THR A 104 1.34 19.93 19.77
C THR A 104 0.31 21.03 19.48
N GLY A 105 -0.83 20.99 20.19
CA GLY A 105 -1.79 22.10 20.16
C GLY A 105 -3.19 21.81 20.70
N GLN A 106 -3.62 20.56 20.84
CA GLN A 106 -4.94 20.25 21.41
C GLN A 106 -4.84 19.16 22.48
N VAL A 107 -4.67 19.61 23.73
CA VAL A 107 -5.02 18.82 24.92
C VAL A 107 -6.54 18.81 24.99
N GLY A 108 -7.16 17.94 24.20
CA GLY A 108 -8.59 17.69 24.17
C GLY A 108 -8.80 16.21 23.93
N ALA A 109 -9.74 15.59 24.66
CA ALA A 109 -10.04 14.17 24.57
C ALA A 109 -10.16 13.72 23.11
N PHE A 110 -9.49 12.62 22.77
CA PHE A 110 -9.56 12.00 21.45
C PHE A 110 -10.99 11.45 21.26
N GLN A 111 -11.92 12.25 20.75
CA GLN A 111 -13.28 11.80 20.43
C GLN A 111 -13.22 11.00 19.12
N VAL A 112 -13.30 9.68 19.24
CA VAL A 112 -13.49 8.77 18.10
C VAL A 112 -14.98 8.68 17.85
N GLU A 113 -15.50 9.44 16.88
CA GLU A 113 -16.85 9.23 16.37
C GLU A 113 -16.83 8.12 15.31
N ALA A 114 -17.40 6.96 15.66
CA ALA A 114 -17.59 5.86 14.74
C ALA A 114 -18.95 6.01 14.03
N TYR A 115 -18.91 6.18 12.70
CA TYR A 115 -20.12 6.23 11.88
C TYR A 115 -20.36 4.83 11.28
N THR A 116 -21.30 4.06 11.85
CA THR A 116 -21.87 2.88 11.19
C THR A 116 -22.99 3.32 10.26
N SER A 117 -22.96 2.89 9.00
CA SER A 117 -23.94 3.25 7.95
C SER A 117 -25.34 2.64 8.15
N LEU A 118 -25.70 2.32 9.39
CA LEU A 118 -27.00 1.85 9.81
C LEU A 118 -27.50 2.80 10.91
N GLY A 119 -28.35 3.74 10.50
CA GLY A 119 -29.25 4.48 11.40
C GLY A 119 -28.63 5.63 12.18
N PHE A 120 -28.82 6.84 11.69
CA PHE A 120 -28.73 8.08 12.46
C PHE A 120 -29.87 8.07 13.51
N SER A 121 -29.58 7.60 14.73
CA SER A 121 -30.45 7.81 15.89
C SER A 121 -29.74 8.70 16.89
N LEU A 122 -30.17 9.96 16.91
CA LEU A 122 -29.95 10.95 17.96
C LEU A 122 -29.98 10.31 19.34
N LEU A 123 -28.87 10.39 20.07
CA LEU A 123 -28.89 10.34 21.53
C LEU A 123 -27.86 11.35 22.03
N GLY A 124 -28.34 12.58 22.18
CA GLY A 124 -27.71 13.50 23.11
C GLY A 124 -27.84 12.93 24.51
N LEU A 125 -26.73 12.81 25.22
CA LEU A 125 -26.72 12.75 26.67
C LEU A 125 -25.53 13.53 27.17
N LYS A 126 -25.87 14.74 27.59
CA LYS A 126 -25.11 15.64 28.45
C LYS A 126 -25.05 14.99 29.84
N THR A 127 -23.85 14.74 30.36
CA THR A 127 -23.46 14.92 31.78
C THR A 127 -21.95 14.89 31.86
#